data_AF-A0A8H9ILU0-F1
#
_entry.id   AF-A0A8H9ILU0-F1
#
_cell.length_a   1.000
_cell.length_b   1.000
_cell.length_c   1.000
_cell.angle_alpha   90.00
_cell.angle_beta   90.00
_cell.angle_gamma   90.00
#
_symmetry.space_group_name_H-M   'P 1'
#
loop_
_entity.id
_entity.type
_entity.pdbx_description
1 polymer ?
#
loop_
_entity_poly.entity_id
_entity_poly.type
_entity_poly.pdbx_seq_one_letter_code
_entity_poly.pdbx_strand_id
1 'polypeptide(L)'
;MATRKQVRDLLASGLDFAEIGRRLGIPPGLAHLVGTGLPADGSDAPSPEERRSRGLPPTAQDLVNPPHENPTSRETVHRWIGERVRADAQMRAAGKES
;
A
#
# COMPACT_ATOMS: atom_id res chain seq x y z
N MET A 1 -20.43 -8.01 10.70
CA MET A 1 -19.93 -7.19 9.59
C MET A 1 -19.77 -5.76 10.10
N ALA A 2 -18.62 -5.10 9.87
CA ALA A 2 -18.37 -3.75 10.39
C ALA A 2 -19.28 -2.72 9.72
N THR A 3 -19.88 -1.83 10.50
CA THR A 3 -20.78 -0.78 9.99
C THR A 3 -20.08 0.56 9.85
N ARG A 4 -20.58 1.42 8.96
CA ARG A 4 -20.10 2.80 8.79
C ARG A 4 -20.15 3.61 10.09
N LYS A 5 -21.19 3.40 10.89
CA LYS A 5 -21.33 4.04 12.20
C LYS A 5 -20.19 3.65 13.15
N GLN A 6 -19.90 2.35 13.28
CA GLN A 6 -18.79 1.88 14.12
C GLN A 6 -17.43 2.44 13.70
N VAL A 7 -17.16 2.48 12.39
CA VAL A 7 -15.90 3.06 11.89
C VAL A 7 -15.82 4.56 12.18
N ARG A 8 -16.92 5.31 12.01
CA ARG A 8 -16.95 6.76 12.30
C ARG A 8 -16.82 7.07 13.79
N ASP A 9 -17.42 6.27 14.66
CA ASP A 9 -17.31 6.45 16.11
C ASP A 9 -15.86 6.23 16.57
N LEU A 10 -15.17 5.25 15.98
CA LEU A 10 -13.75 4.99 16.28
C LEU A 10 -12.82 6.08 15.69
N LEU A 11 -13.10 6.57 14.48
CA LEU A 11 -12.40 7.73 13.92
C LEU A 11 -12.57 8.98 14.80
N ALA A 12 -13.79 9.21 15.31
CA ALA A 12 -14.08 10.33 16.21
C ALA A 12 -13.33 10.21 17.55
N SER A 13 -12.99 8.97 17.96
CA SER A 13 -12.12 8.73 19.12
C SER A 13 -10.62 8.89 18.83
N GLY A 14 -10.25 9.27 17.61
CA GLY A 14 -8.87 9.55 17.20
C GLY A 14 -8.10 8.33 16.68
N LEU A 15 -8.77 7.21 16.43
CA LEU A 15 -8.12 6.00 15.89
C LEU A 15 -7.94 6.11 14.38
N ASP A 16 -6.81 5.64 13.87
CA ASP A 16 -6.58 5.52 12.43
C ASP A 16 -7.22 4.24 11.85
N PHE A 17 -7.28 4.14 10.52
CA PHE A 17 -7.91 3.00 9.84
C PHE A 17 -7.20 1.66 10.07
N ALA A 18 -5.90 1.66 10.39
CA ALA A 18 -5.15 0.46 10.70
C ALA A 18 -5.55 -0.08 12.07
N GLU A 19 -5.63 0.79 13.08
CA GLU A 19 -6.07 0.45 14.43
C GLU A 19 -7.55 0.03 14.45
N ILE A 20 -8.39 0.72 13.67
CA ILE A 20 -9.80 0.34 13.49
C ILE A 20 -9.92 -1.04 12.86
N GLY A 21 -9.12 -1.32 11.83
CA GLY A 21 -9.08 -2.64 11.19
C GLY A 21 -8.71 -3.75 12.17
N ARG A 22 -7.66 -3.55 12.97
CA ARG A 22 -7.27 -4.47 14.05
C ARG A 22 -8.40 -4.71 15.04
N ARG A 23 -9.04 -3.64 15.51
CA ARG A 23 -10.06 -3.68 16.56
C ARG A 23 -11.37 -4.33 16.11
N LEU A 24 -11.70 -4.19 14.82
CA LEU A 24 -12.90 -4.76 14.21
C LEU A 24 -12.66 -6.11 13.50
N GLY A 25 -11.41 -6.59 13.47
CA GLY A 25 -11.05 -7.84 12.78
C GLY A 25 -11.23 -7.78 11.28
N ILE A 26 -11.02 -6.61 10.65
CA ILE A 26 -11.15 -6.40 9.21
C ILE A 26 -9.87 -5.79 8.62
N PRO A 27 -9.61 -5.97 7.31
CA PRO A 27 -8.49 -5.31 6.65
C PRO A 27 -8.57 -3.77 6.77
N PRO A 28 -7.44 -3.06 6.97
CA PRO A 28 -7.41 -1.59 7.06
C PRO A 28 -8.03 -0.89 5.85
N GLY A 29 -7.78 -1.40 4.63
CA GLY A 29 -8.41 -0.90 3.41
C GLY A 29 -9.93 -1.04 3.41
N LEU A 30 -10.46 -2.10 4.03
CA LEU A 30 -11.91 -2.27 4.21
C LEU A 30 -12.47 -1.31 5.26
N ALA A 31 -11.73 -1.05 6.35
CA ALA A 31 -12.11 -0.01 7.32
C ALA A 31 -12.14 1.38 6.68
N HIS A 32 -11.16 1.71 5.83
CA HIS A 32 -11.13 2.94 5.05
C HIS A 32 -12.36 3.04 4.14
N LEU A 33 -12.61 2.02 3.32
CA LEU A 33 -13.76 1.97 2.41
C LEU A 33 -15.10 2.12 3.14
N VAL A 34 -15.29 1.43 4.26
CA VAL A 34 -16.52 1.52 5.05
C VAL A 34 -16.70 2.91 5.67
N GLY A 35 -15.61 3.55 6.13
CA GLY A 35 -15.65 4.88 6.73
C GLY A 35 -15.88 6.00 5.71
N THR A 36 -15.07 6.03 4.66
CA THR A 36 -15.01 7.13 3.68
C THR A 36 -15.96 6.92 2.51
N GLY A 37 -16.31 5.67 2.21
CA GLY A 37 -17.02 5.29 0.99
C GLY A 37 -16.13 5.25 -0.25
N LEU A 38 -14.80 5.28 -0.08
CA LEU A 38 -13.81 5.30 -1.17
C LEU A 38 -12.80 4.17 -1.00
N PRO A 39 -12.36 3.52 -2.09
CA PRO A 39 -11.35 2.47 -2.01
C PRO A 39 -9.98 3.06 -1.64
N ALA A 40 -9.26 2.35 -0.75
CA ALA A 40 -7.96 2.78 -0.22
C ALA A 40 -6.81 2.65 -1.23
N ASP A 41 -6.99 1.86 -2.30
CA ASP A 41 -6.01 1.66 -3.38
C ASP A 41 -5.94 2.83 -4.37
N GLY A 42 -6.82 3.81 -4.21
CA GLY A 42 -6.87 5.02 -5.03
C GLY A 42 -7.42 4.81 -6.44
N SER A 43 -7.97 3.63 -6.75
CA SER A 43 -8.58 3.31 -8.05
C SER A 43 -9.75 4.23 -8.40
N ASP A 44 -10.40 4.82 -7.39
CA ASP A 44 -11.48 5.81 -7.53
C ASP A 44 -11.23 7.03 -6.61
N ALA A 45 -9.97 7.46 -6.54
CA ALA A 45 -9.58 8.52 -5.62
C ALA A 45 -10.14 9.89 -6.07
N PRO A 46 -10.84 10.63 -5.19
CA PRO A 46 -11.30 11.98 -5.50
C PRO A 46 -10.13 12.92 -5.75
N SER A 47 -10.42 14.00 -6.48
CA SER A 47 -9.45 15.06 -6.78
C SER A 47 -8.88 15.67 -5.48
N PRO A 48 -7.68 16.31 -5.53
CA PRO A 48 -7.07 16.93 -4.35
C PRO A 48 -7.96 17.98 -3.66
N GLU A 49 -8.81 18.68 -4.40
CA GLU A 49 -9.80 19.63 -3.85
C GLU A 49 -10.93 18.91 -3.10
N GLU A 50 -11.46 17.84 -3.66
CA GLU A 50 -12.50 17.03 -3.02
C GLU A 50 -11.98 16.26 -1.80
N ARG A 51 -10.70 15.91 -1.75
CA ARG A 51 -10.09 15.33 -0.54
C ARG A 51 -10.06 16.34 0.61
N ARG A 52 -9.69 17.58 0.33
CA ARG A 52 -9.64 18.66 1.34
C ARG A 52 -11.03 18.95 1.91
N SER A 53 -12.07 18.99 1.06
CA SER A 53 -13.44 19.21 1.53
C SER A 53 -14.01 18.04 2.35
N ARG A 54 -13.51 16.81 2.13
CA ARG A 54 -13.91 15.59 2.87
C ARG A 54 -13.02 15.27 4.08
N GLY A 55 -11.99 16.06 4.34
CA GLY A 55 -11.04 15.80 5.45
C GLY A 55 -10.21 14.54 5.26
N LEU A 56 -9.96 14.11 4.02
CA LEU A 56 -9.21 12.90 3.71
C LEU A 56 -7.69 13.18 3.71
N PRO A 57 -6.85 12.27 4.24
CA PRO A 57 -5.40 12.44 4.22
C PRO A 57 -4.83 12.45 2.79
N PRO A 58 -3.65 13.07 2.56
CA PRO A 58 -3.06 13.21 1.23
C PRO A 58 -2.73 11.86 0.57
N THR A 59 -2.31 10.88 1.38
CA THR A 59 -1.90 9.54 0.94
C THR A 59 -2.60 8.48 1.79
N ALA A 60 -3.38 7.60 1.15
CA ALA A 60 -3.94 6.38 1.73
C ALA A 60 -3.23 5.11 1.24
N GLN A 61 -2.24 5.26 0.35
CA GLN A 61 -1.49 4.14 -0.24
C GLN A 61 -0.72 3.33 0.80
N ASP A 62 -0.23 3.96 1.88
CA ASP A 62 0.47 3.27 2.98
C ASP A 62 -0.44 2.28 3.74
N LEU A 63 -1.77 2.38 3.59
CA LEU A 63 -2.74 1.46 4.18
C LEU A 63 -2.96 0.19 3.34
N VAL A 64 -2.50 0.19 2.09
CA VAL A 64 -2.65 -0.93 1.12
C VAL A 64 -1.29 -1.50 0.71
N ASN A 65 -0.28 -0.64 0.56
CA ASN A 65 1.09 -1.00 0.30
C ASN A 65 1.94 -0.65 1.53
N PRO A 66 2.31 -1.62 2.38
CA PRO A 66 3.37 -1.39 3.37
C PRO A 66 4.64 -0.90 2.66
N PRO A 67 5.52 -0.16 3.35
CA PRO A 67 6.71 0.44 2.76
C PRO A 67 7.47 -0.57 1.91
N HIS A 68 7.69 -0.21 0.65
CA HIS A 68 8.36 -1.04 -0.32
C HIS A 68 9.83 -1.21 0.08
N GLU A 69 10.21 -2.37 0.60
CA GLU A 69 11.62 -2.75 0.59
C GLU A 69 12.05 -2.93 -0.86
N ASN A 70 13.10 -2.23 -1.27
CA ASN A 70 13.68 -2.40 -2.60
C ASN A 70 14.16 -3.85 -2.75
N PRO A 71 13.57 -4.66 -3.65
CA PRO A 71 13.92 -6.08 -3.76
C PRO A 71 15.37 -6.28 -4.23
N THR A 72 15.99 -5.28 -4.89
CA THR A 72 17.41 -5.34 -5.26
C THR A 72 18.35 -5.15 -4.08
N SER A 73 17.86 -4.86 -2.87
CA SER A 73 18.68 -4.85 -1.65
C SER A 73 18.77 -6.23 -0.99
N ARG A 74 17.99 -7.22 -1.46
CA ARG A 74 17.96 -8.57 -0.88
C ARG A 74 18.99 -9.48 -1.55
N GLU A 75 19.81 -10.13 -0.73
CA GLU A 75 20.88 -11.04 -1.17
C GLU A 75 20.38 -12.19 -2.07
N THR A 76 19.15 -12.67 -1.82
CA THR A 76 18.49 -13.67 -2.68
C THR A 76 18.25 -13.18 -4.10
N VAL A 77 17.93 -11.89 -4.28
CA VAL A 77 17.74 -11.29 -5.61
C VAL A 77 19.08 -11.12 -6.32
N HIS A 78 20.15 -10.73 -5.59
CA HIS A 78 21.51 -10.67 -6.15
C HIS A 78 21.98 -12.04 -6.65
N ARG A 79 21.76 -13.09 -5.86
CA ARG A 79 22.10 -14.47 -6.24
C ARG A 79 21.33 -14.93 -7.48
N TRP A 80 20.03 -14.67 -7.53
CA TRP A 80 19.21 -15.00 -8.70
C TRP A 80 19.66 -14.23 -9.97
N ILE A 81 19.98 -12.94 -9.85
CA ILE A 81 20.54 -12.16 -10.97
C ILE A 81 21.88 -12.76 -11.43
N GLY A 82 22.77 -13.12 -10.50
CA GLY A 82 24.05 -13.75 -10.82
C GLY A 82 23.91 -15.09 -11.55
N GLU A 83 22.96 -15.92 -11.15
CA GLU A 83 22.65 -17.19 -11.84
C GLU A 83 22.08 -16.93 -13.25
N ARG A 84 21.19 -15.95 -13.39
CA ARG A 84 20.60 -15.59 -14.68
C ARG A 84 21.63 -15.01 -15.66
N VAL A 85 22.52 -14.15 -15.18
CA VAL A 85 23.66 -13.62 -15.96
C VAL A 85 24.58 -14.75 -16.42
N ARG A 86 24.83 -15.78 -15.58
CA ARG A 86 25.65 -16.92 -15.99
C ARG A 86 24.99 -17.77 -17.08
N ALA A 87 23.67 -17.96 -16.99
CA ALA A 87 22.91 -18.78 -17.92
C ALA A 87 22.62 -18.08 -19.27
N ASP A 88 22.58 -16.74 -19.30
CA ASP A 88 22.15 -15.97 -20.45
C ASP A 88 23.34 -15.31 -21.20
N ALA A 89 23.56 -15.70 -22.45
CA ALA A 89 24.65 -15.17 -23.28
C ALA A 89 24.49 -13.68 -23.63
N GLN A 90 23.26 -13.17 -23.75
CA GLN A 90 22.97 -11.77 -24.03
C GLN A 90 23.27 -10.90 -22.80
N MET A 91 22.96 -11.40 -21.59
CA MET A 91 23.30 -10.69 -20.35
C MET A 91 24.81 -10.65 -20.08
N ARG A 92 25.57 -11.73 -20.42
CA ARG A 92 27.04 -11.71 -20.33
C ARG A 92 27.69 -10.71 -21.28
N ALA A 93 27.08 -10.48 -22.45
CA ALA A 93 27.56 -9.49 -23.39
C ALA A 93 27.37 -8.06 -22.84
N ALA A 94 26.18 -7.76 -22.31
CA ALA A 94 25.87 -6.46 -21.71
C ALA A 94 26.76 -6.11 -20.50
N GLY A 95 27.15 -7.09 -19.68
CA GLY A 95 28.04 -6.86 -18.53
C GLY A 95 29.52 -6.69 -18.86
N LYS A 96 29.94 -6.93 -20.12
CA LYS A 96 31.34 -6.74 -20.58
C LYS A 96 31.59 -5.36 -21.20
N GLU A 97 30.54 -4.59 -21.46
CA GLU A 97 30.60 -3.25 -22.05
C GLU A 97 30.56 -2.13 -20.98
N SER A 98 30.70 -2.46 -19.69
CA SER A 98 30.77 -1.51 -18.56
C SER A 98 32.19 -1.34 -18.02
#